data_AF-C4N042-F1
#
_entry.id   AF-C4N042-F1
#
_cell.length_a   1.000
_cell.length_b   1.000
_cell.length_c   1.000
_cell.angle_alpha   90.00
_cell.angle_beta   90.00
_cell.angle_gamma   90.00
#
_symmetry.space_group_name_H-M   'P 1'
#
loop_
_entity.id
_entity.type
_entity.pdbx_description
1 polymer ?
#
loop_
_entity_poly.entity_id
_entity_poly.type
_entity_poly.pdbx_seq_one_letter_code
_entity_poly.pdbx_strand_id
1 'polypeptide(L)' 'HWHGFFQRGTPFQDGAGGITQCPLKSGKSQVYSFKLERPGTFWYHS' A
#
# COMPACT_ATOMS: atom_id res chain seq x y z
N HIS A 1 -4.60 1.91 0.48
CA HIS A 1 -4.07 1.06 1.55
C HIS A 1 -4.22 -0.43 1.23
N TRP A 2 -3.25 -1.25 1.63
CA TRP A 2 -3.25 -2.70 1.43
C TRP A 2 -3.49 -3.42 2.76
N HIS A 3 -4.74 -3.78 3.03
CA HIS A 3 -5.16 -4.25 4.35
C HIS A 3 -4.63 -5.66 4.66
N GLY A 4 -3.99 -5.79 5.83
CA GLY A 4 -3.45 -7.07 6.33
C GLY A 4 -2.03 -7.40 5.87
N PHE A 5 -1.40 -6.52 5.09
CA PHE A 5 0.00 -6.65 4.66
C PHE A 5 0.94 -5.92 5.63
N PHE A 6 2.05 -6.57 6.01
CA PHE A 6 3.00 -5.99 6.96
C PHE A 6 3.96 -4.97 6.35
N GLN A 7 4.05 -4.90 5.01
CA GLN A 7 4.95 -3.97 4.31
C GLN A 7 6.41 -4.01 4.82
N ARG A 8 6.92 -5.19 5.20
CA ARG A 8 8.31 -5.34 5.69
C ARG A 8 9.29 -4.96 4.58
N GLY A 9 10.13 -3.98 4.86
CA GLY A 9 11.07 -3.43 3.87
C GLY A 9 10.44 -2.51 2.82
N THR A 10 9.12 -2.35 2.81
CA THR A 10 8.36 -1.50 1.88
C THR A 10 7.32 -0.61 2.58
N PRO A 11 7.61 0.05 3.73
CA PRO A 11 6.59 0.80 4.47
C PRO A 11 5.95 1.95 3.65
N PHE A 12 6.70 2.53 2.72
CA PHE A 12 6.22 3.56 1.78
C PHE A 12 5.26 3.03 0.70
N GLN A 13 5.01 1.71 0.66
CA GLN A 13 4.07 1.06 -0.24
C GLN A 13 2.73 0.75 0.43
N ASP A 14 2.54 1.15 1.69
CA ASP A 14 1.33 0.83 2.44
C ASP A 14 0.07 1.51 1.89
N GLY A 15 0.19 2.71 1.29
CA GLY A 15 -0.96 3.39 0.71
C GLY A 15 -1.82 4.14 1.73
N ALA A 16 -1.24 4.59 2.85
CA ALA A 16 -1.89 5.43 3.86
C ALA A 16 -1.53 6.90 3.63
N GLY A 17 -2.50 7.68 3.11
CA GLY A 17 -2.32 9.09 2.79
C GLY A 17 -1.98 9.92 4.01
N GLY A 18 -0.93 10.74 3.91
CA GLY A 18 -0.45 11.59 5.01
C GLY A 18 0.43 10.88 6.03
N ILE A 19 0.58 9.55 5.94
CA ILE A 19 1.44 8.75 6.82
C ILE A 19 2.59 8.14 6.04
N THR A 20 2.28 7.26 5.08
CA THR A 20 3.30 6.53 4.31
C THR A 20 3.56 7.15 2.93
N GLN A 21 2.66 8.02 2.47
CA GLN A 21 2.82 8.77 1.22
C GLN A 21 1.92 10.01 1.17
N CYS A 22 2.25 10.95 0.28
CA CYS A 22 1.33 12.04 -0.07
C CYS A 22 0.11 11.50 -0.85
N PRO A 23 -1.09 12.09 -0.68
CA PRO A 23 -2.25 11.78 -1.52
C PRO A 23 -1.93 11.97 -3.01
N LEU A 24 -2.46 11.06 -3.83
CA LEU A 24 -2.23 11.12 -5.26
C LEU A 24 -3.03 12.27 -5.88
N LYS A 25 -2.37 13.12 -6.67
CA LYS A 25 -3.04 14.17 -7.41
C LYS A 25 -3.89 13.57 -8.53
N SER A 26 -4.97 14.26 -8.90
CA SER A 26 -5.79 13.87 -10.05
C SER A 26 -4.96 13.69 -11.32
N GLY A 27 -5.26 12.63 -12.09
CA GLY A 27 -4.55 12.28 -13.31
C GLY A 27 -3.13 11.74 -13.13
N LYS A 28 -2.68 11.51 -11.89
CA LYS A 28 -1.41 10.81 -11.60
C LYS A 28 -1.66 9.35 -11.27
N SER A 29 -0.60 8.55 -11.37
CA SER A 29 -0.63 7.12 -11.04
C SER A 29 0.55 6.77 -10.13
N GLN A 30 0.36 5.78 -9.28
CA GLN A 30 1.39 5.20 -8.44
C GLN A 30 1.36 3.68 -8.61
N VAL A 31 2.53 3.08 -8.75
CA VAL A 31 2.69 1.63 -8.74
C VAL A 31 3.03 1.19 -7.32
N TYR A 32 2.32 0.17 -6.83
CA TYR A 32 2.64 -0.47 -5.57
C TYR A 32 3.37 -1.79 -5.82
N SER A 33 4.51 -2.01 -5.16
CA SER A 33 5.33 -3.21 -5.30
C SER A 33 5.87 -3.68 -3.95
N PHE A 34 5.39 -4.85 -3.50
CA PHE A 34 5.81 -5.48 -2.26
C PHE A 34 5.58 -6.99 -2.34
N LYS A 35 6.27 -7.75 -1.47
CA LYS A 35 6.18 -9.22 -1.43
C LYS A 35 5.00 -9.67 -0.56
N LEU A 36 4.31 -10.71 -1.01
CA LEU A 36 3.28 -11.39 -0.20
C LEU A 36 3.99 -12.43 0.68
N GLU A 37 3.95 -12.23 2.00
CA GLU A 37 4.70 -13.08 2.94
C GLU A 37 3.87 -14.25 3.51
N ARG A 38 2.54 -14.19 3.42
CA ARG A 38 1.66 -15.15 4.10
C ARG A 38 0.39 -15.45 3.28
N PRO A 39 -0.12 -16.69 3.32
CA PRO A 39 -1.42 -17.02 2.75
C PRO A 39 -2.55 -16.44 3.61
N GLY A 40 -3.69 -16.14 2.98
CA GLY A 40 -4.89 -15.64 3.66
C GLY A 40 -5.82 -14.88 2.73
N THR A 41 -6.93 -14.40 3.30
CA THR A 41 -7.86 -13.49 2.62
C THR A 41 -7.50 -12.06 2.97
N PHE A 42 -7.22 -11.25 1.96
CA PHE A 42 -6.84 -9.86 2.09
C PHE A 42 -7.72 -8.98 1.20
N TRP A 43 -7.61 -7.67 1.37
CA TRP A 43 -8.37 -6.70 0.60
C TRP A 43 -7.59 -5.38 0.50
N TYR A 44 -7.97 -4.56 -0.48
CA TYR A 44 -7.42 -3.22 -0.66
C TYR A 44 -8.56 -2.21 -0.62
N HIS A 45 -8.28 -1.01 -0.12
CA HIS A 45 -9.26 0.07 -0.05
C HIS A 45 -8.58 1.45 -0.03
N SER A 46 -9.37 2.48 -0.29
CA SER A 46 -9.00 3.87 -0.03
C SER A 46 -9.22 4.25 1.43
#